data_AF-A0A7X0DML3-F1
#
_entry.id   AF-A0A7X0DML3-F1
#
_cell.length_a   1.000
_cell.length_b   1.000
_cell.length_c   1.000
_cell.angle_alpha   90.00
_cell.angle_beta   90.00
_cell.angle_gamma   90.00
#
_symmetry.space_group_name_H-M   'P 1'
#
loop_
_entity.id
_entity.type
_entity.pdbx_description
1 polymer ?
#
loop_
_entity_poly.entity_id
_entity_poly.type
_entity_poly.pdbx_seq_one_letter_code
_entity_poly.pdbx_strand_id
1 'polypeptide(L)'
;MNDIRERYHVAKLTLFNVRLMSEMQRSDDPGVQKLISSEITKNKLSPPVSLLHQGSFVSVAYVCLVWLWESVKIENKEKEFLDKIPENAEILRLKIPSNDKINGPRKVSDWKAVLRLVRNALSHGKVQIEDDFFIFHDQDRNRGEKLPTYIKLTWEELGKISEICIYSCKEMVTS
;
A
#
# COMPACT_ATOMS: atom_id res chain seq x y z
N MET A 1 -18.65 1.66 13.02
CA MET A 1 -17.30 1.91 12.49
C MET A 1 -17.23 1.57 11.00
N ASN A 2 -17.90 2.33 10.12
CA ASN A 2 -17.95 2.03 8.68
C ASN A 2 -17.87 3.27 7.77
N ASP A 3 -17.68 4.46 8.35
CA ASP A 3 -17.56 5.72 7.62
C ASP A 3 -16.14 5.86 7.03
N ILE A 4 -16.05 6.37 5.79
CA ILE A 4 -14.80 6.73 5.11
C ILE A 4 -13.89 7.58 5.99
N ARG A 5 -14.44 8.47 6.83
CA ARG A 5 -13.67 9.33 7.73
C ARG A 5 -12.80 8.53 8.68
N GLU A 6 -13.39 7.52 9.33
CA GLU A 6 -12.67 6.69 10.30
C GLU A 6 -11.56 5.89 9.62
N ARG A 7 -11.87 5.23 8.49
CA ARG A 7 -10.86 4.45 7.74
C ARG A 7 -9.76 5.33 7.17
N TYR A 8 -10.07 6.56 6.78
CA TYR A 8 -9.08 7.55 6.37
C TYR A 8 -8.12 7.92 7.51
N HIS A 9 -8.64 8.11 8.74
CA HIS A 9 -7.79 8.34 9.90
C HIS A 9 -6.89 7.13 10.20
N VAL A 10 -7.40 5.89 10.10
CA VAL A 10 -6.56 4.71 10.29
C VAL A 10 -5.50 4.58 9.19
N ALA A 11 -5.84 4.85 7.94
CA ALA A 11 -4.88 4.84 6.83
C ALA A 11 -3.74 5.85 7.05
N LYS A 12 -4.07 7.08 7.47
CA LYS A 12 -3.08 8.10 7.84
C LYS A 12 -2.18 7.64 8.99
N LEU A 13 -2.77 7.10 10.07
CA LEU A 13 -2.03 6.61 11.22
C LEU A 13 -1.06 5.49 10.81
N THR A 14 -1.53 4.59 9.96
CA THR A 14 -0.73 3.45 9.47
C THR A 14 0.47 3.94 8.64
N LEU A 15 0.26 4.89 7.72
CA LEU A 15 1.35 5.49 6.95
C LEU A 15 2.33 6.26 7.85
N PHE A 16 1.82 7.05 8.80
CA PHE A 16 2.64 7.79 9.76
C PHE A 16 3.53 6.84 10.58
N ASN A 17 2.96 5.76 11.12
CA ASN A 17 3.70 4.79 11.91
C ASN A 17 4.82 4.14 11.10
N VAL A 18 4.56 3.76 9.84
CA VAL A 18 5.61 3.18 8.98
C VAL A 18 6.71 4.18 8.68
N ARG A 19 6.38 5.44 8.40
CA ARG A 19 7.39 6.49 8.22
C ARG A 19 8.20 6.72 9.49
N LEU A 20 7.54 6.84 10.64
CA LEU A 20 8.21 7.02 11.93
C LEU A 20 9.15 5.85 12.25
N MET A 21 8.71 4.61 12.05
CA MET A 21 9.55 3.42 12.24
C MET A 21 10.73 3.40 11.27
N SER A 22 10.56 3.88 10.03
CA SER A 22 11.66 4.04 9.07
C SER A 22 12.71 5.02 9.57
N GLU A 23 12.27 6.20 10.01
CA GLU A 23 13.15 7.24 10.52
C GLU A 23 13.88 6.76 11.79
N MET A 24 13.17 6.12 12.72
CA MET A 24 13.77 5.53 13.91
C MET A 24 14.82 4.48 13.59
N GLN A 25 14.56 3.60 12.60
CA GLN A 25 15.50 2.54 12.21
C GLN A 25 16.79 3.10 11.59
N ARG A 26 16.71 4.25 10.92
CA ARG A 26 17.85 4.92 10.27
C ARG A 26 18.52 5.98 11.14
N SER A 27 17.99 6.25 12.33
CA SER A 27 18.48 7.31 13.19
C SER A 27 19.79 6.91 13.87
N ASP A 28 20.81 7.76 13.78
CA ASP A 28 22.06 7.61 14.54
C ASP A 28 21.98 8.22 15.95
N ASP A 29 20.80 8.74 16.35
CA ASP A 29 20.61 9.33 17.69
C ASP A 29 20.78 8.28 18.80
N PRO A 30 21.71 8.47 19.76
CA PRO A 30 21.95 7.50 20.83
C PRO A 30 20.74 7.24 21.73
N GLY A 31 19.86 8.23 21.91
CA GLY A 31 18.63 8.09 22.68
C GLY A 31 17.64 7.16 22.01
N VAL A 32 17.46 7.28 20.68
CA VAL A 32 16.63 6.37 19.88
C VAL A 32 17.19 4.95 19.91
N GLN A 33 18.49 4.77 19.70
CA GLN A 33 19.14 3.45 19.72
C GLN A 33 19.05 2.78 21.10
N LYS A 34 19.19 3.56 22.17
CA LYS A 34 18.99 3.09 23.55
C LYS A 34 17.55 2.64 23.80
N LEU A 35 16.57 3.38 23.32
CA LEU A 35 15.15 3.02 23.44
C LEU A 35 14.85 1.69 22.74
N ILE A 36 15.30 1.53 21.50
CA ILE A 36 15.14 0.29 20.72
C ILE A 36 15.78 -0.89 21.47
N SER A 37 17.03 -0.74 21.90
CA SER A 37 17.78 -1.78 22.61
C SER A 37 17.13 -2.17 23.94
N SER A 38 16.57 -1.18 24.66
CA SER A 38 15.83 -1.40 25.91
C SER A 38 14.59 -2.25 25.67
N GLU A 39 13.81 -1.96 24.62
CA GLU A 39 12.62 -2.75 24.30
C GLU A 39 12.98 -4.15 23.77
N ILE A 40 14.05 -4.31 22.99
CA ILE A 40 14.56 -5.63 22.58
C ILE A 40 14.87 -6.49 23.82
N THR A 41 15.58 -5.90 24.79
CA THR A 41 15.98 -6.60 26.03
C THR A 41 14.77 -6.96 26.87
N LYS A 42 13.86 -6.00 27.10
CA LYS A 42 12.63 -6.16 27.88
C LYS A 42 11.71 -7.25 27.31
N ASN A 43 11.61 -7.31 25.98
CA ASN A 43 10.78 -8.30 25.28
C ASN A 43 11.54 -9.61 24.94
N LYS A 44 12.80 -9.75 25.38
CA LYS A 44 13.64 -10.94 25.16
C LYS A 44 13.78 -11.31 23.67
N LEU A 45 13.90 -10.31 22.80
CA LEU A 45 14.08 -10.50 21.35
C LEU A 45 15.58 -10.65 21.01
N SER A 46 15.89 -11.46 20.00
CA SER A 46 17.26 -11.60 19.49
C SER A 46 17.54 -10.58 18.38
N PRO A 47 18.61 -9.76 18.46
CA PRO A 47 18.99 -8.86 17.38
C PRO A 47 19.45 -9.58 16.09
N PRO A 48 19.36 -8.94 14.91
CA PRO A 48 18.78 -7.62 14.69
C PRO A 48 17.24 -7.67 14.66
N VAL A 49 16.59 -6.70 15.30
CA VAL A 49 15.15 -6.49 15.17
C VAL A 49 14.92 -5.32 14.22
N SER A 50 14.48 -5.62 13.00
CA SER A 50 14.06 -4.58 12.06
C SER A 50 12.72 -4.00 12.51
N LEU A 51 12.65 -2.68 12.71
CA LEU A 51 11.41 -1.97 13.00
C LEU A 51 10.47 -1.98 11.78
N LEU A 52 11.04 -2.07 10.58
CA LEU A 52 10.32 -2.29 9.35
C LEU A 52 10.67 -3.62 8.71
N HIS A 53 9.64 -4.39 8.41
CA HIS A 53 9.72 -5.58 7.57
C HIS A 53 8.82 -5.38 6.35
N GLN A 54 9.05 -6.14 5.28
CA GLN A 54 8.22 -6.12 4.05
C GLN A 54 6.72 -6.29 4.38
N GLY A 55 6.40 -7.08 5.41
CA GLY A 55 5.04 -7.25 5.92
C GLY A 55 4.36 -5.95 6.35
N SER A 56 5.10 -5.01 6.94
CA SER A 56 4.57 -3.71 7.36
C SER A 56 4.06 -2.89 6.16
N PHE A 57 4.77 -2.94 5.02
CA PHE A 57 4.34 -2.27 3.79
C PHE A 57 3.09 -2.91 3.19
N VAL A 58 3.01 -4.24 3.20
CA VAL A 58 1.81 -4.97 2.77
C VAL A 58 0.61 -4.64 3.66
N SER A 59 0.80 -4.51 4.98
CA SER A 59 -0.26 -4.09 5.91
C SER A 59 -0.76 -2.67 5.61
N VAL A 60 0.14 -1.71 5.37
CA VAL A 60 -0.24 -0.33 4.96
C VAL A 60 -1.03 -0.38 3.66
N ALA A 61 -0.52 -1.12 2.67
CA ALA A 61 -1.16 -1.25 1.37
C ALA A 61 -2.56 -1.88 1.50
N TYR A 62 -2.73 -2.88 2.35
CA TYR A 62 -4.03 -3.48 2.62
C TYR A 62 -5.02 -2.45 3.21
N VAL A 63 -4.60 -1.69 4.22
CA VAL A 63 -5.42 -0.64 4.84
C VAL A 63 -5.85 0.41 3.80
N CYS A 64 -4.92 0.84 2.95
CA CYS A 64 -5.17 1.93 1.98
C CYS A 64 -5.92 1.47 0.73
N LEU A 65 -5.51 0.36 0.11
CA LEU A 65 -6.08 -0.10 -1.16
C LEU A 65 -7.32 -0.97 -0.98
N VAL A 66 -7.41 -1.74 0.10
CA VAL A 66 -8.56 -2.64 0.34
C VAL A 66 -9.55 -1.95 1.27
N TRP A 67 -9.15 -1.65 2.50
CA TRP A 67 -10.11 -1.26 3.52
C TRP A 67 -10.68 0.15 3.32
N LEU A 68 -9.82 1.13 3.03
CA LEU A 68 -10.26 2.50 2.71
C LEU A 68 -11.08 2.53 1.41
N TRP A 69 -10.64 1.83 0.36
CA TRP A 69 -11.40 1.72 -0.89
C TRP A 69 -12.80 1.16 -0.67
N GLU A 70 -12.95 0.08 0.11
CA GLU A 70 -14.28 -0.48 0.36
C GLU A 70 -15.21 0.53 1.05
N SER A 71 -14.71 1.42 1.91
CA SER A 71 -15.54 2.52 2.44
C SER A 71 -15.94 3.53 1.37
N VAL A 72 -15.01 3.92 0.50
CA VAL A 72 -15.30 4.79 -0.65
C VAL A 72 -16.42 4.19 -1.52
N LYS A 73 -16.38 2.87 -1.76
CA LYS A 73 -17.42 2.16 -2.51
C LYS A 73 -18.76 2.15 -1.79
N ILE A 74 -18.78 1.86 -0.48
CA ILE A 74 -20.01 1.85 0.33
C ILE A 74 -20.71 3.22 0.29
N GLU A 75 -19.95 4.32 0.25
CA GLU A 75 -20.48 5.67 0.17
C GLU A 75 -20.78 6.16 -1.25
N ASN A 76 -20.64 5.31 -2.27
CA ASN A 76 -20.83 5.65 -3.68
C ASN A 76 -19.90 6.77 -4.20
N LYS A 77 -18.71 6.93 -3.60
CA LYS A 77 -17.71 7.96 -3.97
C LYS A 77 -16.57 7.41 -4.84
N GLU A 78 -16.67 6.17 -5.34
CA GLU A 78 -15.59 5.50 -6.09
C GLU A 78 -15.14 6.28 -7.33
N LYS A 79 -16.07 6.94 -8.02
CA LYS A 79 -15.73 7.74 -9.19
C LYS A 79 -14.84 8.93 -8.81
N GLU A 80 -15.29 9.75 -7.87
CA GLU A 80 -14.54 10.92 -7.37
C GLU A 80 -13.15 10.51 -6.88
N PHE A 81 -13.06 9.37 -6.20
CA PHE A 81 -11.80 8.82 -5.71
C PHE A 81 -10.85 8.45 -6.84
N LEU A 82 -11.34 7.72 -7.85
CA LEU A 82 -10.51 7.31 -8.98
C LEU A 82 -10.10 8.50 -9.86
N ASP A 83 -10.96 9.52 -9.98
CA ASP A 83 -10.70 10.71 -10.80
C ASP A 83 -9.54 11.56 -10.21
N LYS A 84 -9.30 11.48 -8.89
CA LYS A 84 -8.19 12.17 -8.20
C LYS A 84 -6.86 11.42 -8.24
N ILE A 85 -6.86 10.13 -8.56
CA ILE A 85 -5.64 9.30 -8.55
C ILE A 85 -4.55 9.84 -9.50
N PRO A 86 -4.84 10.22 -10.77
CA PRO A 86 -3.79 10.67 -11.69
C PRO A 86 -3.09 11.94 -11.22
N GLU A 87 -3.84 12.92 -10.71
CA GLU A 87 -3.32 14.18 -10.15
C GLU A 87 -2.39 13.90 -8.96
N ASN A 88 -2.84 13.06 -8.01
CA ASN A 88 -2.05 12.70 -6.84
C ASN A 88 -0.82 11.85 -7.19
N ALA A 89 -0.89 11.02 -8.23
CA ALA A 89 0.25 10.28 -8.73
C ALA A 89 1.33 11.20 -9.33
N GLU A 90 0.92 12.25 -10.03
CA GLU A 90 1.84 13.26 -10.57
C GLU A 90 2.55 14.02 -9.45
N ILE A 91 1.83 14.41 -8.39
CA ILE A 91 2.41 15.06 -7.20
C ILE A 91 3.51 14.19 -6.57
N LEU A 92 3.28 12.88 -6.45
CA LEU A 92 4.26 11.93 -5.92
C LEU A 92 5.31 11.47 -6.94
N ARG A 93 5.29 12.02 -8.15
CA ARG A 93 6.16 11.64 -9.28
C ARG A 93 6.12 10.13 -9.56
N LEU A 94 4.97 9.52 -9.35
CA LEU A 94 4.74 8.11 -9.61
C LEU A 94 4.14 7.95 -11.02
N LYS A 95 4.79 7.15 -11.85
CA LYS A 95 4.29 6.79 -13.17
C LYS A 95 3.53 5.47 -13.10
N ILE A 96 2.62 5.26 -14.05
CA ILE A 96 2.03 3.94 -14.27
C ILE A 96 3.17 2.95 -14.53
N PRO A 97 3.20 1.78 -13.86
CA PRO A 97 4.24 0.79 -14.06
C PRO A 97 4.36 0.40 -15.54
N SER A 98 5.58 0.36 -16.04
CA SER A 98 5.90 0.05 -17.42
C SER A 98 5.61 -1.42 -17.74
N ASN A 99 5.47 -1.74 -19.04
CA ASN A 99 5.09 -3.09 -19.49
C ASN A 99 6.08 -4.17 -19.08
N ASP A 100 7.36 -3.85 -18.83
CA ASP A 100 8.35 -4.81 -18.31
C ASP A 100 8.05 -5.25 -16.86
N LYS A 101 7.28 -4.46 -16.10
CA LYS A 101 6.83 -4.80 -14.74
C LYS A 101 5.51 -5.56 -14.72
N ILE A 102 4.85 -5.72 -15.87
CA ILE A 102 3.51 -6.28 -15.98
C ILE A 102 3.55 -7.44 -16.97
N ASN A 103 3.10 -8.61 -16.55
CA ASN A 103 3.00 -9.75 -17.45
C ASN A 103 1.71 -10.51 -17.19
N GLY A 104 1.10 -10.97 -18.27
CA GLY A 104 -0.16 -11.68 -18.30
C GLY A 104 -1.11 -11.11 -19.34
N PRO A 105 -2.32 -11.70 -19.44
CA PRO A 105 -3.27 -11.39 -20.50
C PRO A 105 -4.00 -10.04 -20.33
N ARG A 106 -4.04 -9.47 -19.11
CA ARG A 106 -4.82 -8.26 -18.83
C ARG A 106 -4.05 -7.02 -19.26
N LYS A 107 -4.69 -6.14 -20.04
CA LYS A 107 -4.15 -4.81 -20.36
C LYS A 107 -4.24 -3.91 -19.12
N VAL A 108 -3.09 -3.50 -18.60
CA VAL A 108 -2.97 -2.58 -17.45
C VAL A 108 -2.33 -1.28 -17.95
N SER A 109 -3.16 -0.36 -18.43
CA SER A 109 -2.69 0.89 -19.08
C SER A 109 -3.13 2.17 -18.38
N ASP A 110 -3.88 2.06 -17.29
CA ASP A 110 -4.35 3.19 -16.50
C ASP A 110 -4.25 2.88 -14.99
N TRP A 111 -4.34 3.94 -14.18
CA TRP A 111 -4.28 3.81 -12.72
C TRP A 111 -5.39 2.92 -12.14
N LYS A 112 -6.59 2.96 -12.73
CA LYS A 112 -7.71 2.14 -12.27
C LYS A 112 -7.40 0.64 -12.42
N ALA A 113 -6.78 0.24 -13.52
CA ALA A 113 -6.36 -1.13 -13.77
C ALA A 113 -5.22 -1.55 -12.83
N VAL A 114 -4.22 -0.67 -12.62
CA VAL A 114 -3.12 -0.91 -11.68
C VAL A 114 -3.67 -1.15 -10.27
N LEU A 115 -4.49 -0.22 -9.77
CA LEU A 115 -4.97 -0.32 -8.40
C LEU A 115 -5.90 -1.51 -8.19
N ARG A 116 -6.77 -1.83 -9.16
CA ARG A 116 -7.62 -3.02 -9.08
C ARG A 116 -6.80 -4.30 -9.02
N LEU A 117 -5.74 -4.40 -9.83
CA LEU A 117 -4.84 -5.55 -9.83
C LEU A 117 -4.18 -5.72 -8.45
N VAL A 118 -3.57 -4.66 -7.92
CA VAL A 118 -2.90 -4.68 -6.61
C VAL A 118 -3.91 -4.96 -5.48
N ARG A 119 -5.06 -4.28 -5.48
CA ARG A 119 -6.11 -4.48 -4.47
C ARG A 119 -6.60 -5.92 -4.46
N ASN A 120 -6.96 -6.48 -5.62
CA ASN A 120 -7.48 -7.84 -5.70
C ASN A 120 -6.44 -8.86 -5.22
N ALA A 121 -5.17 -8.68 -5.61
CA ALA A 121 -4.09 -9.52 -5.12
C ALA A 121 -3.96 -9.45 -3.58
N LEU A 122 -4.00 -8.24 -3.01
CA LEU A 122 -3.99 -8.03 -1.54
C LEU A 122 -5.18 -8.70 -0.85
N SER A 123 -6.40 -8.48 -1.35
CA SER A 123 -7.63 -9.04 -0.78
C SER A 123 -7.66 -10.57 -0.76
N HIS A 124 -6.93 -11.22 -1.66
CA HIS A 124 -6.87 -12.67 -1.77
C HIS A 124 -5.56 -13.29 -1.26
N GLY A 125 -4.68 -12.49 -0.63
CA GLY A 125 -3.39 -12.98 -0.13
C GLY A 125 -2.44 -13.47 -1.23
N LYS A 126 -2.61 -12.97 -2.46
CA LYS A 126 -1.82 -13.36 -3.65
C LYS A 126 -0.65 -12.41 -3.87
N VAL A 127 0.15 -12.22 -2.82
CA VAL A 127 1.32 -11.35 -2.83
C VAL A 127 2.56 -12.19 -2.54
N GLN A 128 3.49 -12.24 -3.49
CA GLN A 128 4.82 -12.78 -3.29
C GLN A 128 5.75 -11.63 -2.89
N ILE A 129 6.59 -11.89 -1.89
CA ILE A 129 7.55 -10.93 -1.37
C ILE A 129 8.95 -11.40 -1.78
N GLU A 130 9.69 -10.52 -2.44
CA GLU A 130 11.11 -10.66 -2.81
C GLU A 130 11.91 -9.52 -2.18
N ASP A 131 13.24 -9.66 -2.14
CA ASP A 131 14.14 -8.72 -1.45
C ASP A 131 13.84 -7.25 -1.74
N ASP A 132 13.67 -6.85 -3.00
CA ASP A 132 13.40 -5.45 -3.36
C ASP A 132 11.99 -5.19 -3.89
N PHE A 133 11.15 -6.23 -3.96
CA PHE A 133 9.92 -6.17 -4.73
C PHE A 133 8.76 -6.96 -4.12
N PHE A 134 7.56 -6.50 -4.46
CA PHE A 134 6.31 -7.20 -4.27
C PHE A 134 5.77 -7.62 -5.64
N ILE A 135 5.39 -8.89 -5.77
CA ILE A 135 4.73 -9.40 -6.97
C ILE A 135 3.27 -9.67 -6.60
N PHE A 136 2.37 -8.89 -7.20
CA PHE A 136 0.93 -8.99 -6.98
C PHE A 136 0.31 -9.80 -8.10
N HIS A 137 -0.36 -10.90 -7.77
CA HIS A 137 -0.97 -11.80 -8.74
C HIS A 137 -2.49 -11.73 -8.65
N ASP A 138 -3.16 -11.52 -9.78
CA ASP A 138 -4.60 -11.67 -9.87
C ASP A 138 -4.98 -12.53 -11.09
N GLN A 139 -6.06 -13.28 -10.93
CA GLN A 139 -6.64 -14.08 -12.00
C GLN A 139 -8.14 -14.10 -11.80
N ASP A 140 -8.86 -13.52 -12.76
CA ASP A 140 -10.32 -13.60 -12.84
C ASP A 140 -10.71 -14.83 -13.67
N ARG A 141 -10.79 -15.98 -13.00
CA ARG A 141 -11.25 -17.23 -13.62
C ARG A 141 -12.69 -17.14 -14.12
N ASN A 142 -13.52 -16.30 -13.49
CA ASN A 142 -14.93 -16.14 -13.87
C ASN A 142 -15.08 -15.39 -15.20
N ARG A 143 -14.09 -14.57 -15.57
CA ARG A 143 -14.00 -13.91 -16.89
C ARG A 143 -13.24 -14.74 -17.93
N GLY A 144 -12.87 -15.97 -17.62
CA GLY A 144 -12.17 -16.87 -18.53
C GLY A 144 -10.67 -16.59 -18.66
N GLU A 145 -10.04 -15.87 -17.71
CA GLU A 145 -8.59 -15.68 -17.72
C GLU A 145 -7.87 -17.02 -17.51
N LYS A 146 -7.17 -17.50 -18.55
CA LYS A 146 -6.42 -18.78 -18.51
C LYS A 146 -5.16 -18.72 -17.65
N LEU A 147 -4.52 -17.55 -17.59
CA LEU A 147 -3.28 -17.31 -16.86
C LEU A 147 -3.44 -16.07 -15.97
N PRO A 148 -2.75 -16.00 -14.83
CA PRO A 148 -2.75 -14.82 -13.98
C PRO A 148 -2.08 -13.64 -14.70
N THR A 149 -2.51 -12.43 -14.35
CA THR A 149 -1.73 -11.22 -14.60
C THR A 149 -1.01 -10.83 -13.32
N TYR A 150 0.26 -10.47 -13.44
CA TYR A 150 1.05 -10.00 -12.31
C TYR A 150 1.66 -8.64 -12.57
N ILE A 151 1.88 -7.90 -11.48
CA ILE A 151 2.57 -6.61 -11.46
C ILE A 151 3.65 -6.63 -10.39
N LYS A 152 4.86 -6.22 -10.77
CA LYS A 152 6.03 -6.10 -9.88
C LYS A 152 6.17 -4.65 -9.43
N LEU A 153 6.19 -4.41 -8.13
CA LEU A 153 6.34 -3.09 -7.54
C LEU A 153 7.46 -3.09 -6.51
N THR A 154 8.27 -2.03 -6.49
CA THR A 154 9.20 -1.81 -5.37
C THR A 154 8.44 -1.39 -4.12
N TRP A 155 9.12 -1.40 -2.98
CA TRP A 155 8.55 -0.91 -1.72
C TRP A 155 8.18 0.58 -1.80
N GLU A 156 9.00 1.37 -2.49
CA GLU A 156 8.74 2.80 -2.71
C GLU A 156 7.48 3.00 -3.56
N GLU A 157 7.31 2.22 -4.63
CA GLU A 157 6.13 2.28 -5.49
C GLU A 157 4.87 1.91 -4.71
N LEU A 158 4.89 0.83 -3.94
CA LEU A 158 3.75 0.42 -3.11
C LEU A 158 3.40 1.47 -2.04
N GLY A 159 4.41 2.08 -1.42
CA GLY A 159 4.24 3.18 -0.47
C GLY A 159 3.57 4.39 -1.11
N LYS A 160 4.05 4.83 -2.28
CA LYS A 160 3.45 5.94 -3.03
C LYS A 160 2.02 5.64 -3.48
N ILE A 161 1.75 4.42 -3.94
CA ILE A 161 0.38 3.99 -4.28
C ILE A 161 -0.54 4.10 -3.05
N SER A 162 -0.08 3.65 -1.88
CA SER A 162 -0.84 3.74 -0.63
C SER A 162 -1.14 5.19 -0.25
N GLU A 163 -0.15 6.08 -0.40
CA GLU A 163 -0.29 7.51 -0.13
C GLU A 163 -1.25 8.21 -1.11
N ILE A 164 -1.21 7.85 -2.40
CA ILE A 164 -2.15 8.35 -3.41
C ILE A 164 -3.60 8.02 -3.03
N CYS A 165 -3.87 6.81 -2.51
CA CYS A 165 -5.19 6.45 -2.02
C CYS A 165 -5.62 7.34 -0.84
N ILE A 166 -4.71 7.64 0.10
CA ILE A 166 -5.01 8.54 1.22
C ILE A 166 -5.34 9.94 0.70
N TYR A 167 -4.49 10.51 -0.17
CA TYR A 167 -4.69 11.86 -0.69
C TYR A 167 -5.97 11.99 -1.51
N SER A 168 -6.33 10.96 -2.27
CA SER A 168 -7.55 10.93 -3.07
C SER A 168 -8.81 10.88 -2.21
N CYS A 169 -8.74 10.38 -0.97
CA CYS A 169 -9.86 10.41 -0.02
C CYS A 169 -9.96 11.72 0.79
N LYS A 170 -8.94 12.59 0.78
CA LYS A 170 -8.86 13.73 1.70
C LYS A 170 -10.08 14.65 1.56
N GLU A 171 -10.40 15.06 0.34
CA GLU A 171 -11.47 16.03 0.07
C GLU A 171 -12.85 15.50 0.48
N MET A 172 -13.13 14.21 0.21
CA MET A 172 -14.39 13.52 0.54
C MET A 172 -14.70 13.37 2.03
N VAL A 173 -13.67 13.49 2.87
CA VAL A 173 -13.77 13.36 4.32
C VAL A 173 -13.89 14.73 5.00
N THR A 174 -13.36 15.77 4.34
CA THR A 174 -13.35 17.16 4.82
C THR A 174 -14.53 18.00 4.36
N SER A 175 -15.25 17.55 3.33
CA SER A 175 -16.56 18.08 2.90
C SER A 175 -17.68 17.64 3.84
#